data_AF-A0A7V3S014-F1
#
_entry.id   AF-A0A7V3S014-F1
#
_cell.length_a   1.000
_cell.length_b   1.000
_cell.length_c   1.000
_cell.angle_alpha   90.00
_cell.angle_beta   90.00
_cell.angle_gamma   90.00
#
_symmetry.space_group_name_H-M   'P 1'
#
loop_
_entity.id
_entity.type
_entity.pdbx_description
1 polymer ?
#
loop_
_entity_poly.entity_id
_entity_poly.type
_entity_poly.pdbx_seq_one_letter_code
_entity_poly.pdbx_strand_id
1 'polypeptide(L)'
;MRNALPAEAMPWAPAIPWPITSRSRISWPCLKPDGDSGNIRFEQRRNRAMNYIKYEESRPEAVRGMLARAPIAYLPMGALEWHGEHNPLGLDGLKAYALCERAAERTGGVLFPPVFWGAFDTVPFPFTLRFKRRAARDMIRQTLEQLAQWRFKVIVILTGHYPPSLIKLLRRECRRLNKQGRALAIGVPEQVFAVDLDYYGDHAGMWETSIIMALRPELVNLELLPAGLSALERMKQLGIMGKDPKAHASAEKGQLAVEHIVSGLATVVERSLKEQNDRAIEEVYRNYAQALKIFSPRIRHLIKEALDVHSLGELVRYGLWSLKNLR
;
A
#
# COMPACT_ATOMS: atom_id res chain seq x y z
N MET A 1 -26.92 41.69 -17.34
CA MET A 1 -28.06 41.10 -16.63
C MET A 1 -27.82 39.61 -16.51
N ARG A 2 -27.74 39.11 -15.27
CA ARG A 2 -27.44 37.72 -14.92
C ARG A 2 -28.74 36.93 -14.90
N ASN A 3 -28.80 35.79 -15.59
CA ASN A 3 -29.87 34.82 -15.40
C ASN A 3 -29.33 33.65 -14.59
N ALA A 4 -29.70 33.62 -13.32
CA ALA A 4 -29.60 32.47 -12.44
C ALA A 4 -30.95 31.74 -12.45
N LEU A 5 -30.92 30.41 -12.50
CA LEU A 5 -32.02 29.54 -12.10
C LEU A 5 -31.53 28.63 -10.97
N PRO A 6 -32.44 28.18 -10.09
CA PRO A 6 -32.17 28.03 -8.66
C PRO A 6 -31.59 26.67 -8.29
N ALA A 7 -30.75 26.68 -7.26
CA ALA A 7 -30.32 25.49 -6.55
C ALA A 7 -31.45 25.00 -5.65
N GLU A 8 -31.98 23.81 -5.96
CA GLU A 8 -32.84 23.06 -5.04
C GLU A 8 -32.03 22.64 -3.81
N ALA A 9 -32.57 22.97 -2.64
CA ALA A 9 -31.99 22.72 -1.34
C ALA A 9 -32.21 21.27 -0.91
N MET A 10 -31.13 20.55 -0.57
CA MET A 10 -31.22 19.29 0.20
C MET A 10 -31.16 19.60 1.71
N PRO A 11 -32.11 19.11 2.53
CA PRO A 11 -32.24 19.51 3.92
C PRO A 11 -31.60 18.48 4.88
N TRP A 12 -30.40 18.75 5.37
CA TRP A 12 -29.94 18.33 6.71
C TRP A 12 -28.53 18.86 7.00
N ALA A 13 -28.43 19.86 7.88
CA ALA A 13 -27.35 20.09 8.85
C ALA A 13 -27.44 21.54 9.36
N PRO A 14 -27.75 21.78 10.65
CA PRO A 14 -27.71 23.12 11.22
C PRO A 14 -26.26 23.59 11.35
N ALA A 15 -26.00 24.81 10.87
CA ALA A 15 -24.76 25.55 11.11
C ALA A 15 -24.67 25.91 12.60
N ILE A 16 -23.66 25.40 13.30
CA ILE A 16 -23.34 25.84 14.67
C ILE A 16 -22.28 26.95 14.57
N PRO A 17 -22.56 28.18 15.01
CA PRO A 17 -21.55 29.21 15.15
C PRO A 17 -20.73 28.93 16.43
N TRP A 18 -19.40 28.92 16.30
CA TRP A 18 -18.52 29.02 17.46
C TRP A 18 -18.54 30.44 18.01
N PRO A 19 -18.79 30.62 19.31
CA PRO A 19 -18.04 31.61 20.06
C PRO A 19 -17.27 30.96 21.21
N ILE A 20 -15.99 31.32 21.30
CA ILE A 20 -15.17 31.11 22.49
C ILE A 20 -15.79 31.96 23.61
N THR A 21 -16.05 31.37 24.78
CA THR A 21 -15.55 31.83 26.10
C THR A 21 -16.30 31.16 27.28
N SER A 22 -15.54 31.06 28.38
CA SER A 22 -15.93 30.81 29.76
C SER A 22 -15.95 29.36 30.27
N ARG A 23 -15.31 29.22 31.43
CA ARG A 23 -14.97 28.00 32.14
C ARG A 23 -16.23 27.36 32.72
N SER A 24 -16.47 26.10 32.41
CA SER A 24 -17.27 25.21 33.27
C SER A 24 -16.58 23.85 33.34
N ARG A 25 -16.27 23.42 34.57
CA ARG A 25 -15.77 22.06 34.85
C ARG A 25 -16.95 21.11 34.76
N ILE A 26 -17.02 20.32 33.71
CA ILE A 26 -17.93 19.18 33.63
C ILE A 26 -17.19 17.98 34.20
N SER A 27 -17.60 17.53 35.38
CA SER A 27 -17.13 16.29 36.01
C SER A 27 -17.90 15.11 35.44
N TRP A 28 -17.20 14.15 34.85
CA TRP A 28 -17.76 12.86 34.43
C TRP A 28 -17.78 11.89 35.62
N PRO A 29 -18.88 11.16 35.88
CA PRO A 29 -18.92 10.19 36.96
C PRO A 29 -17.98 9.01 36.66
N CYS A 30 -17.07 8.74 37.59
CA CYS A 30 -16.22 7.55 37.60
C CYS A 30 -17.10 6.29 37.80
N LEU A 31 -17.22 5.49 36.75
CA LEU A 31 -17.62 4.08 36.89
C LEU A 31 -16.47 3.34 37.58
N LYS A 32 -16.75 2.75 38.75
CA LYS A 32 -15.83 1.80 39.39
C LYS A 32 -15.84 0.51 38.57
N PRO A 33 -14.68 -0.11 38.30
CA PRO A 33 -14.66 -1.43 37.68
C PRO A 33 -14.93 -2.49 38.75
N ASP A 34 -16.00 -3.26 38.55
CA ASP A 34 -16.18 -4.54 39.20
C ASP A 34 -15.09 -5.50 38.70
N GLY A 35 -14.38 -6.13 39.63
CA GLY A 35 -13.40 -7.17 39.32
C GLY A 35 -14.11 -8.43 38.80
N ASP A 36 -13.53 -9.11 37.82
CA ASP A 36 -12.74 -10.33 38.06
C ASP A 36 -12.36 -11.02 36.73
N SER A 37 -11.21 -11.69 36.71
CA SER A 37 -10.70 -12.67 35.73
C SER A 37 -10.33 -12.25 34.28
N GLY A 38 -10.75 -11.10 33.76
CA GLY A 38 -10.40 -10.67 32.37
C GLY A 38 -8.97 -10.12 32.19
N ASN A 39 -8.33 -9.68 33.28
CA ASN A 39 -7.09 -8.88 33.22
C ASN A 39 -5.83 -9.72 32.95
N ILE A 40 -5.82 -11.00 33.32
CA ILE A 40 -4.60 -11.82 33.28
C ILE A 40 -4.18 -12.11 31.82
N ARG A 41 -5.14 -12.29 30.90
CA ARG A 41 -4.84 -12.47 29.46
C ARG A 41 -4.48 -11.15 28.74
N PHE A 42 -5.02 -10.01 29.19
CA PHE A 42 -4.69 -8.69 28.63
C PHE A 42 -3.33 -8.17 29.12
N GLU A 43 -2.96 -8.41 30.38
CA GLU A 43 -1.66 -8.03 30.92
C GLU A 43 -0.52 -8.93 30.42
N GLN A 44 -0.76 -10.23 30.21
CA GLN A 44 0.25 -11.12 29.65
C GLN A 44 0.65 -10.76 28.21
N ARG A 45 -0.24 -10.14 27.42
CA ARG A 45 0.11 -9.55 26.11
C ARG A 45 0.86 -8.21 26.21
N ARG A 46 0.67 -7.44 27.29
CA ARG A 46 1.38 -6.16 27.52
C ARG A 46 2.84 -6.33 27.94
N ASN A 47 3.24 -7.52 28.40
CA ASN A 47 4.59 -7.77 28.92
C ASN A 47 5.64 -8.19 27.88
N ARG A 48 5.30 -8.27 26.59
CA ARG A 48 6.30 -8.11 25.54
C ARG A 48 6.35 -6.63 25.18
N ALA A 49 7.45 -5.96 25.48
CA ALA A 49 7.71 -4.66 24.88
C ALA A 49 7.60 -4.83 23.36
N MET A 50 6.54 -4.29 22.76
CA MET A 50 6.34 -4.38 21.32
C MET A 50 7.58 -3.81 20.64
N ASN A 51 8.10 -4.53 19.65
CA ASN A 51 9.27 -4.07 18.90
C ASN A 51 8.96 -2.78 18.14
N TYR A 52 7.68 -2.52 17.83
CA TYR A 52 7.20 -1.33 17.16
C TYR A 52 6.05 -0.65 17.91
N ILE A 53 5.70 0.57 17.50
CA ILE A 53 4.51 1.30 17.94
C ILE A 53 3.71 1.79 16.72
N LYS A 54 2.39 1.97 16.87
CA LYS A 54 1.53 2.63 15.88
C LYS A 54 1.46 4.12 16.17
N TYR A 55 1.77 4.95 15.19
CA TYR A 55 1.94 6.39 15.38
C TYR A 55 0.66 7.06 15.89
N GLU A 56 -0.48 6.74 15.28
CA GLU A 56 -1.80 7.28 15.58
C GLU A 56 -2.35 6.85 16.95
N GLU A 57 -1.82 5.79 17.53
CA GLU A 57 -2.16 5.29 18.88
C GLU A 57 -1.15 5.75 19.94
N SER A 58 -0.07 6.45 19.54
CA SER A 58 1.07 6.75 20.40
C SER A 58 1.05 8.14 21.01
N ARG A 59 1.52 8.24 22.25
CA ARG A 59 1.93 9.52 22.85
C ARG A 59 3.34 9.91 22.38
N PRO A 60 3.70 11.21 22.38
CA PRO A 60 5.03 11.67 21.97
C PRO A 60 6.20 11.00 22.71
N GLU A 61 6.00 10.59 23.97
CA GLU A 61 7.02 9.86 24.75
C GLU A 61 7.37 8.49 24.15
N ALA A 62 6.36 7.72 23.75
CA ALA A 62 6.57 6.43 23.10
C ALA A 62 7.34 6.58 21.78
N VAL A 63 7.03 7.62 21.00
CA VAL A 63 7.73 7.93 19.75
C VAL A 63 9.20 8.27 20.01
N ARG A 64 9.50 9.08 21.04
CA ARG A 64 10.89 9.38 21.44
C ARG A 64 11.64 8.12 21.87
N GLY A 65 11.01 7.27 22.69
CA GLY A 65 11.59 5.99 23.12
C GLY A 65 11.87 5.04 21.96
N MET A 66 10.96 4.97 20.98
CA MET A 66 11.14 4.15 19.79
C MET A 66 12.26 4.69 18.90
N LEU A 67 12.30 6.00 18.64
CA LEU A 67 13.38 6.63 17.86
C LEU A 67 14.77 6.37 18.46
N ALA A 68 14.89 6.31 19.79
CA ALA A 68 16.15 6.00 20.45
C ALA A 68 16.64 4.56 20.23
N ARG A 69 15.72 3.61 20.01
CA ARG A 69 16.00 2.18 19.90
C ARG A 69 16.02 1.68 18.46
N ALA A 70 15.01 2.05 17.69
CA ALA A 70 14.76 1.62 16.32
C ALA A 70 14.22 2.82 15.52
N PRO A 71 15.09 3.73 15.04
CA PRO A 71 14.69 4.93 14.30
C PRO A 71 14.25 4.61 12.85
N ILE A 72 13.28 3.73 12.72
CA ILE A 72 12.70 3.28 11.45
C ILE A 72 11.26 3.81 11.35
N ALA A 73 10.92 4.44 10.23
CA ALA A 73 9.55 4.81 9.91
C ALA A 73 9.01 3.89 8.81
N TYR A 74 7.86 3.27 9.05
CA TYR A 74 7.09 2.52 8.05
C TYR A 74 5.89 3.34 7.59
N LEU A 75 5.88 3.67 6.29
CA LEU A 75 4.83 4.41 5.61
C LEU A 75 4.13 3.50 4.59
N PRO A 76 3.10 2.74 5.01
CA PRO A 76 2.29 2.00 4.07
C PRO A 76 1.47 2.96 3.19
N MET A 77 1.47 2.71 1.89
CA MET A 77 0.74 3.52 0.91
C MET A 77 -0.06 2.62 -0.03
N GLY A 78 -1.25 3.07 -0.44
CA GLY A 78 -2.08 2.34 -1.38
C GLY A 78 -3.04 3.27 -2.11
N ALA A 79 -4.02 2.66 -2.76
CA ALA A 79 -5.12 3.33 -3.43
C ALA A 79 -6.48 2.91 -2.83
N LEU A 80 -7.48 3.77 -3.01
CA LEU A 80 -8.88 3.38 -2.97
C LEU A 80 -9.31 3.16 -4.42
N GLU A 81 -9.24 1.91 -4.84
CA GLU A 81 -9.29 1.50 -6.24
C GLU A 81 -10.07 0.21 -6.41
N TRP A 82 -10.81 0.15 -7.51
CA TRP A 82 -11.53 -1.03 -7.93
C TRP A 82 -10.60 -2.23 -8.10
N HIS A 83 -10.91 -3.34 -7.43
CA HIS A 83 -10.15 -4.58 -7.53
C HIS A 83 -11.05 -5.78 -7.87
N GLY A 84 -12.04 -5.54 -8.74
CA GLY A 84 -13.12 -6.49 -8.99
C GLY A 84 -14.10 -6.55 -7.83
N GLU A 85 -15.23 -7.23 -8.05
CA GLU A 85 -16.29 -7.40 -7.04
C GLU A 85 -15.83 -8.27 -5.86
N HIS A 86 -14.80 -9.11 -6.05
CA HIS A 86 -14.37 -10.08 -5.05
C HIS A 86 -13.40 -9.54 -4.01
N ASN A 87 -12.84 -8.35 -4.19
CA ASN A 87 -11.83 -7.75 -3.30
C ASN A 87 -12.29 -6.40 -2.74
N PRO A 88 -11.70 -5.96 -1.61
CA PRO A 88 -12.00 -4.65 -1.05
C PRO A 88 -11.40 -3.50 -1.88
N LEU A 89 -12.08 -2.36 -1.94
CA LEU A 89 -11.57 -1.14 -2.59
C LEU A 89 -10.26 -0.61 -1.97
N GLY A 90 -9.96 -0.99 -0.73
CA GLY A 90 -8.72 -0.61 -0.04
C GLY A 90 -7.59 -1.63 -0.14
N LEU A 91 -7.68 -2.62 -1.04
CA LEU A 91 -6.75 -3.75 -1.16
C LEU A 91 -5.28 -3.32 -1.04
N ASP A 92 -4.88 -2.29 -1.78
CA ASP A 92 -3.49 -1.84 -1.83
C ASP A 92 -2.96 -1.32 -0.50
N GLY A 93 -3.75 -0.51 0.20
CA GLY A 93 -3.34 0.04 1.50
C GLY A 93 -3.40 -1.02 2.59
N LEU A 94 -4.38 -1.93 2.53
CA LEU A 94 -4.53 -3.02 3.49
C LEU A 94 -3.35 -4.00 3.43
N LYS A 95 -2.94 -4.43 2.23
CA LYS A 95 -1.77 -5.32 2.08
C LYS A 95 -0.48 -4.62 2.50
N ALA A 96 -0.25 -3.39 2.04
CA ALA A 96 0.96 -2.63 2.40
C ALA A 96 1.07 -2.41 3.92
N TYR A 97 -0.04 -2.09 4.60
CA TYR A 97 -0.06 -1.90 6.04
C TYR A 97 0.32 -3.18 6.79
N ALA A 98 -0.32 -4.31 6.48
CA ALA A 98 -0.05 -5.57 7.16
C ALA A 98 1.39 -6.07 6.94
N LEU A 99 1.94 -5.86 5.73
CA LEU A 99 3.33 -6.17 5.41
C LEU A 99 4.31 -5.29 6.20
N CYS A 100 4.05 -3.99 6.30
CA CYS A 100 4.83 -3.08 7.14
C CYS A 100 4.75 -3.46 8.62
N GLU A 101 3.57 -3.82 9.12
CA GLU A 101 3.36 -4.24 10.51
C GLU A 101 4.19 -5.48 10.86
N ARG A 102 4.13 -6.53 10.02
CA ARG A 102 4.94 -7.75 10.20
C ARG A 102 6.45 -7.49 10.07
N ALA A 103 6.87 -6.56 9.22
CA ALA A 103 8.28 -6.16 9.14
C ALA A 103 8.72 -5.39 10.40
N ALA A 104 7.86 -4.51 10.92
CA ALA A 104 8.11 -3.75 12.15
C ALA A 104 8.09 -4.66 13.40
N GLU A 105 7.32 -5.75 13.42
CA GLU A 105 7.41 -6.78 14.45
C GLU A 105 8.81 -7.39 14.55
N ARG A 106 9.50 -7.54 13.41
CA ARG A 106 10.85 -8.13 13.35
C ARG A 106 11.96 -7.13 13.67
N THR A 107 11.86 -5.93 13.12
CA THR A 107 12.97 -4.96 13.09
C THR A 107 12.76 -3.77 14.05
N GLY A 108 11.54 -3.62 14.56
CA GLY A 108 11.10 -2.50 15.35
C GLY A 108 10.84 -1.21 14.56
N GLY A 109 10.41 -0.16 15.26
CA GLY A 109 10.20 1.16 14.67
C GLY A 109 8.79 1.71 14.87
N VAL A 110 8.46 2.71 14.04
CA VAL A 110 7.17 3.41 14.09
C VAL A 110 6.40 3.09 12.82
N LEU A 111 5.25 2.44 12.98
CA LEU A 111 4.29 2.19 11.92
C LEU A 111 3.32 3.37 11.84
N PHE A 112 3.25 4.00 10.67
CA PHE A 112 2.27 5.04 10.40
C PHE A 112 0.97 4.44 9.84
N PRO A 113 -0.16 5.15 9.97
CA PRO A 113 -1.40 4.73 9.34
C PRO A 113 -1.25 4.69 7.82
N PRO A 114 -2.00 3.81 7.12
CA PRO A 114 -1.90 3.69 5.69
C PRO A 114 -2.42 4.94 4.98
N VAL A 115 -1.69 5.37 3.96
CA VAL A 115 -2.08 6.49 3.11
C VAL A 115 -2.84 5.97 1.89
N PHE A 116 -4.16 6.18 1.91
CA PHE A 116 -5.06 5.87 0.81
C PHE A 116 -5.25 7.02 -0.18
N TRP A 117 -5.02 8.25 0.29
CA TRP A 117 -5.24 9.47 -0.47
C TRP A 117 -4.00 9.80 -1.30
N GLY A 118 -4.19 10.21 -2.56
CA GLY A 118 -3.08 10.62 -3.44
C GLY A 118 -2.66 9.58 -4.48
N ALA A 119 -3.30 8.41 -4.56
CA ALA A 119 -3.06 7.46 -5.65
C ALA A 119 -3.43 8.05 -7.02
N PHE A 120 -2.61 7.76 -8.03
CA PHE A 120 -2.81 8.19 -9.41
C PHE A 120 -2.50 7.04 -10.36
N ASP A 121 -2.87 7.18 -11.64
CA ASP A 121 -2.74 6.12 -12.65
C ASP A 121 -3.47 4.82 -12.24
N THR A 122 -4.63 4.97 -11.61
CA THR A 122 -5.56 3.90 -11.27
C THR A 122 -6.46 3.53 -12.45
N VAL A 123 -7.11 2.37 -12.36
CA VAL A 123 -8.06 1.87 -13.35
C VAL A 123 -9.32 2.74 -13.45
N PRO A 124 -9.94 2.84 -14.64
CA PRO A 124 -11.11 3.68 -14.86
C PRO A 124 -12.42 2.97 -14.50
N PHE A 125 -12.51 2.39 -13.30
CA PHE A 125 -13.71 1.73 -12.79
C PHE A 125 -14.44 2.56 -11.73
N PRO A 126 -15.74 2.32 -11.47
CA PRO A 126 -16.48 2.99 -10.40
C PRO A 126 -15.79 2.86 -9.04
N PHE A 127 -16.13 3.78 -8.14
CA PHE A 127 -15.62 3.81 -6.76
C PHE A 127 -14.09 3.92 -6.61
N THR A 128 -13.38 4.21 -7.72
CA THR A 128 -11.94 4.45 -7.73
C THR A 128 -11.64 5.93 -7.59
N LEU A 129 -10.86 6.30 -6.57
CA LEU A 129 -10.39 7.67 -6.39
C LEU A 129 -9.15 7.93 -7.24
N ARG A 130 -9.14 9.08 -7.94
CA ARG A 130 -8.08 9.43 -8.90
C ARG A 130 -7.49 10.80 -8.57
N PHE A 131 -6.24 10.84 -8.15
CA PHE A 131 -5.53 12.08 -7.82
C PHE A 131 -4.59 12.53 -8.94
N LYS A 132 -4.21 13.80 -8.89
CA LYS A 132 -3.14 14.32 -9.76
C LYS A 132 -1.79 13.90 -9.20
N ARG A 133 -0.90 13.39 -10.06
CA ARG A 133 0.50 13.05 -9.73
C ARG A 133 1.24 14.13 -8.94
N ARG A 134 0.95 15.40 -9.20
CA ARG A 134 1.54 16.54 -8.46
C ARG A 134 1.23 16.48 -6.96
N ALA A 135 -0.01 16.21 -6.58
CA ALA A 135 -0.41 16.13 -5.17
C ALA A 135 0.33 15.00 -4.45
N ALA A 136 0.39 13.81 -5.08
CA ALA A 136 1.13 12.67 -4.55
C ALA A 136 2.61 12.98 -4.32
N ARG A 137 3.27 13.59 -5.32
CA ARG A 137 4.68 13.99 -5.22
C ARG A 137 4.91 14.96 -4.06
N ASP A 138 4.10 16.00 -3.97
CA ASP A 138 4.29 17.06 -2.98
C ASP A 138 4.08 16.49 -1.57
N MET A 139 3.09 15.62 -1.37
CA MET A 139 2.87 14.85 -0.14
C MET A 139 4.07 13.95 0.21
N ILE A 140 4.49 13.07 -0.71
CA ILE A 140 5.63 12.15 -0.49
C ILE A 140 6.89 12.92 -0.10
N ARG A 141 7.19 14.01 -0.82
CA ARG A 141 8.37 14.85 -0.58
C ARG A 141 8.35 15.47 0.81
N GLN A 142 7.24 16.12 1.17
CA GLN A 142 7.11 16.81 2.46
C GLN A 142 7.13 15.83 3.63
N THR A 143 6.54 14.64 3.48
CA THR A 143 6.59 13.58 4.50
C THR A 143 8.02 13.09 4.71
N LEU A 144 8.74 12.76 3.63
CA LEU A 144 10.15 12.32 3.71
C LEU A 144 11.04 13.35 4.41
N GLU A 145 10.87 14.64 4.09
CA GLU A 145 11.66 15.74 4.67
C GLU A 145 11.39 15.91 6.17
N GLN A 146 10.12 15.82 6.59
CA GLN A 146 9.72 15.92 7.99
C GLN A 146 10.20 14.72 8.82
N LEU A 147 10.09 13.49 8.30
CA LEU A 147 10.58 12.32 9.01
C LEU A 147 12.10 12.35 9.20
N ALA A 148 12.83 12.79 8.17
CA ALA A 148 14.27 13.01 8.31
C ALA A 148 14.60 14.12 9.34
N GLN A 149 13.78 15.18 9.42
CA GLN A 149 13.91 16.22 10.44
C GLN A 149 13.64 15.66 11.86
N TRP A 150 12.71 14.73 12.01
CA TRP A 150 12.40 14.06 13.27
C TRP A 150 13.40 12.94 13.64
N ARG A 151 14.51 12.85 12.91
CA ARG A 151 15.66 11.95 13.18
C ARG A 151 15.40 10.46 12.94
N PHE A 152 14.38 10.09 12.15
CA PHE A 152 14.33 8.75 11.57
C PHE A 152 15.58 8.51 10.72
N LYS A 153 16.19 7.33 10.86
CA LYS A 153 17.40 6.92 10.15
C LYS A 153 17.08 6.08 8.92
N VAL A 154 16.04 5.26 9.01
CA VAL A 154 15.52 4.48 7.88
C VAL A 154 14.04 4.83 7.68
N ILE A 155 13.66 5.12 6.44
CA ILE A 155 12.28 5.44 6.08
C ILE A 155 11.84 4.49 4.96
N VAL A 156 10.82 3.70 5.23
CA VAL A 156 10.25 2.73 4.30
C VAL A 156 8.93 3.28 3.78
N ILE A 157 8.82 3.49 2.48
CA ILE A 157 7.53 3.62 1.80
C ILE A 157 7.28 2.33 1.04
N LEU A 158 6.37 1.51 1.56
CA LEU A 158 5.91 0.30 0.89
C LEU A 158 4.56 0.60 0.24
N THR A 159 4.45 0.42 -1.07
CA THR A 159 3.20 0.63 -1.79
C THR A 159 2.58 -0.68 -2.25
N GLY A 160 1.28 -0.82 -1.98
CA GLY A 160 0.47 -1.86 -2.61
C GLY A 160 0.03 -1.49 -4.03
N HIS A 161 -0.05 -0.19 -4.32
CA HIS A 161 -0.39 0.35 -5.64
C HIS A 161 0.88 0.54 -6.47
N TYR A 162 0.95 0.00 -7.69
CA TYR A 162 2.21 -0.09 -8.42
C TYR A 162 2.18 0.27 -9.92
N PRO A 163 1.54 1.38 -10.34
CA PRO A 163 1.73 1.89 -11.69
C PRO A 163 3.20 2.33 -11.86
N PRO A 164 3.81 2.08 -13.04
CA PRO A 164 5.23 2.38 -13.26
C PRO A 164 5.64 3.83 -12.95
N SER A 165 4.73 4.77 -13.13
CA SER A 165 4.90 6.19 -12.84
C SER A 165 5.05 6.49 -11.34
N LEU A 166 4.29 5.81 -10.48
CA LEU A 166 4.38 5.91 -9.03
C LEU A 166 5.67 5.28 -8.52
N ILE A 167 6.02 4.08 -9.00
CA ILE A 167 7.28 3.40 -8.64
C ILE A 167 8.48 4.31 -8.98
N LYS A 168 8.49 4.91 -10.18
CA LYS A 168 9.52 5.87 -10.59
C LYS A 168 9.56 7.10 -9.71
N LEU A 169 8.39 7.63 -9.31
CA LEU A 169 8.27 8.77 -8.42
C LEU A 169 8.87 8.46 -7.04
N LEU A 170 8.44 7.37 -6.40
CA LEU A 170 8.93 6.92 -5.10
C LEU A 170 10.45 6.75 -5.11
N ARG A 171 10.98 5.98 -6.06
CA ARG A 171 12.42 5.77 -6.22
C ARG A 171 13.18 7.09 -6.37
N ARG A 172 12.64 8.06 -7.14
CA ARG A 172 13.28 9.37 -7.34
C ARG A 172 13.31 10.18 -6.06
N GLU A 173 12.19 10.29 -5.34
CA GLU A 173 12.11 11.10 -4.12
C GLU A 173 12.93 10.50 -2.98
N CYS A 174 12.94 9.17 -2.82
CA CYS A 174 13.78 8.48 -1.85
C CYS A 174 15.28 8.67 -2.16
N ARG A 175 15.72 8.45 -3.40
CA ARG A 175 17.12 8.71 -3.80
C ARG A 175 17.54 10.16 -3.60
N ARG A 176 16.64 11.12 -3.83
CA ARG A 176 16.90 12.54 -3.57
C ARG A 176 17.21 12.77 -2.09
N LEU A 177 16.44 12.18 -1.18
CA LEU A 177 16.70 12.28 0.26
C LEU A 177 18.01 11.58 0.65
N ASN A 178 18.28 10.39 0.13
CA ASN A 178 19.50 9.62 0.44
C ASN A 178 20.77 10.41 0.10
N LYS A 179 20.78 11.08 -1.07
CA LYS A 179 21.90 11.94 -1.49
C LYS A 179 22.14 13.14 -0.57
N GLN A 180 21.15 13.56 0.22
CA GLN A 180 21.31 14.63 1.21
C GLN A 180 21.95 14.12 2.51
N GLY A 181 22.10 12.80 2.69
CA GLY A 181 22.70 12.20 3.89
C GLY A 181 21.88 12.38 5.17
N ARG A 182 20.61 12.76 5.08
CA ARG A 182 19.76 13.05 6.25
C ARG A 182 19.10 11.79 6.84
N ALA A 183 18.74 10.84 5.98
CA ALA A 183 18.16 9.54 6.30
C ALA A 183 18.32 8.61 5.08
N LEU A 184 18.12 7.32 5.29
CA LEU A 184 18.08 6.30 4.23
C LEU A 184 16.61 5.93 3.96
N ALA A 185 16.10 6.35 2.81
CA ALA A 185 14.75 6.08 2.37
C ALA A 185 14.71 5.06 1.22
N ILE A 186 13.75 4.15 1.30
CA ILE A 186 13.39 3.22 0.24
C ILE A 186 11.90 3.37 -0.10
N GLY A 187 11.59 3.45 -1.38
CA GLY A 187 10.23 3.55 -1.89
C GLY A 187 10.01 2.50 -2.96
N VAL A 188 9.27 1.45 -2.63
CA VAL A 188 9.13 0.25 -3.47
C VAL A 188 7.72 -0.32 -3.44
N PRO A 189 7.29 -0.96 -4.55
CA PRO A 189 6.09 -1.77 -4.53
C PRO A 189 6.38 -3.13 -3.86
N GLU A 190 5.40 -3.76 -3.25
CA GLU A 190 5.58 -4.98 -2.46
C GLU A 190 6.23 -6.15 -3.23
N GLN A 191 5.87 -6.35 -4.49
CA GLN A 191 6.33 -7.46 -5.32
C GLN A 191 7.83 -7.43 -5.63
N VAL A 192 8.52 -6.31 -5.33
CA VAL A 192 9.98 -6.19 -5.48
C VAL A 192 10.73 -7.31 -4.73
N PHE A 193 10.11 -7.85 -3.67
CA PHE A 193 10.66 -8.87 -2.79
C PHE A 193 10.15 -10.29 -3.06
N ALA A 194 9.31 -10.50 -4.08
CA ALA A 194 8.67 -11.77 -4.40
C ALA A 194 8.78 -12.15 -5.89
N VAL A 195 9.70 -11.54 -6.63
CA VAL A 195 9.92 -11.84 -8.06
C VAL A 195 10.39 -13.27 -8.32
N ASP A 196 11.00 -13.91 -7.32
CA ASP A 196 11.40 -15.32 -7.33
C ASP A 196 10.20 -16.28 -7.28
N LEU A 197 9.06 -15.81 -6.80
CA LEU A 197 7.77 -16.52 -6.85
C LEU A 197 7.03 -16.34 -8.18
N ASP A 198 7.64 -15.71 -9.20
CA ASP A 198 6.95 -15.29 -10.43
C ASP A 198 5.84 -14.23 -10.17
N TYR A 199 5.96 -13.48 -9.06
CA TYR A 199 5.10 -12.34 -8.77
C TYR A 199 5.72 -11.03 -9.28
N TYR A 200 5.25 -10.55 -10.42
CA TYR A 200 5.70 -9.29 -11.05
C TYR A 200 4.70 -8.13 -10.90
N GLY A 201 3.61 -8.35 -10.15
CA GLY A 201 2.44 -7.48 -10.10
C GLY A 201 1.32 -8.00 -11.02
N ASP A 202 0.09 -7.99 -10.51
CA ASP A 202 -1.15 -8.19 -11.26
C ASP A 202 -2.19 -7.12 -10.85
N HIS A 203 -3.46 -7.21 -11.24
CA HIS A 203 -4.45 -6.27 -10.71
C HIS A 203 -5.77 -7.02 -10.52
N ALA A 204 -6.23 -7.09 -9.27
CA ALA A 204 -7.32 -7.95 -8.84
C ALA A 204 -7.11 -9.44 -9.21
N GLY A 205 -5.88 -9.81 -9.55
CA GLY A 205 -5.51 -11.11 -10.08
C GLY A 205 -5.23 -12.14 -8.98
N MET A 206 -4.63 -13.26 -9.39
CA MET A 206 -4.21 -14.34 -8.51
C MET A 206 -3.42 -13.85 -7.29
N TRP A 207 -2.37 -13.03 -7.47
CA TRP A 207 -1.44 -12.69 -6.40
C TRP A 207 -2.05 -11.71 -5.40
N GLU A 208 -2.59 -10.58 -5.85
CA GLU A 208 -3.25 -9.62 -4.97
C GLU A 208 -4.39 -10.25 -4.16
N THR A 209 -5.22 -11.07 -4.82
CA THR A 209 -6.31 -11.78 -4.14
C THR A 209 -5.77 -12.79 -3.13
N SER A 210 -4.74 -13.58 -3.50
CA SER A 210 -4.11 -14.53 -2.58
C SER A 210 -3.56 -13.85 -1.34
N ILE A 211 -2.88 -12.70 -1.50
CA ILE A 211 -2.32 -11.93 -0.40
C ILE A 211 -3.42 -11.45 0.55
N ILE A 212 -4.53 -10.91 0.03
CA ILE A 212 -5.65 -10.52 0.91
C ILE A 212 -6.32 -11.75 1.54
N MET A 213 -6.45 -12.88 0.85
CA MET A 213 -6.97 -14.12 1.47
C MET A 213 -6.10 -14.57 2.66
N ALA A 214 -4.78 -14.37 2.62
CA ALA A 214 -3.89 -14.68 3.73
C ALA A 214 -3.92 -13.65 4.87
N LEU A 215 -4.16 -12.38 4.54
CA LEU A 215 -4.09 -11.27 5.50
C LEU A 215 -5.43 -10.96 6.17
N ARG A 216 -6.51 -10.95 5.37
CA ARG A 216 -7.87 -10.48 5.69
C ARG A 216 -8.90 -11.31 4.90
N PRO A 217 -8.98 -12.64 5.10
CA PRO A 217 -9.84 -13.53 4.31
C PRO A 217 -11.31 -13.11 4.28
N GLU A 218 -11.80 -12.49 5.35
CA GLU A 218 -13.19 -12.02 5.47
C GLU A 218 -13.56 -10.89 4.50
N LEU A 219 -12.56 -10.28 3.83
CA LEU A 219 -12.76 -9.23 2.83
C LEU A 219 -12.81 -9.77 1.39
N VAL A 220 -12.61 -11.08 1.19
CA VAL A 220 -12.58 -11.69 -0.15
C VAL A 220 -13.79 -12.57 -0.36
N ASN A 221 -14.44 -12.41 -1.51
CA ASN A 221 -15.54 -13.29 -1.93
C ASN A 221 -15.41 -13.68 -3.41
N LEU A 222 -14.76 -14.82 -3.67
CA LEU A 222 -14.56 -15.36 -5.02
C LEU A 222 -15.86 -15.82 -5.72
N GLU A 223 -16.95 -16.00 -4.97
CA GLU A 223 -18.25 -16.37 -5.58
C GLU A 223 -18.88 -15.23 -6.37
N LEU A 224 -18.46 -13.99 -6.13
CA LEU A 224 -18.88 -12.83 -6.91
C LEU A 224 -18.31 -12.82 -8.34
N LEU A 225 -17.33 -13.67 -8.62
CA LEU A 225 -16.73 -13.77 -9.95
C LEU A 225 -17.48 -14.75 -10.86
N PRO A 226 -17.84 -14.33 -12.09
CA PRO A 226 -18.36 -15.26 -13.09
C PRO A 226 -17.28 -16.26 -13.52
N ALA A 227 -17.69 -17.49 -13.79
CA ALA A 227 -16.80 -18.52 -14.33
C ALA A 227 -16.66 -18.41 -15.86
N GLY A 228 -15.58 -18.97 -16.41
CA GLY A 228 -15.43 -19.18 -17.85
C GLY A 228 -15.05 -17.95 -18.68
N LEU A 229 -14.80 -16.80 -18.06
CA LEU A 229 -14.33 -15.62 -18.78
C LEU A 229 -12.89 -15.80 -19.28
N SER A 230 -12.63 -15.36 -20.51
CA SER A 230 -11.28 -15.19 -21.02
C SER A 230 -10.54 -14.07 -20.25
N ALA A 231 -9.20 -14.04 -20.37
CA ALA A 231 -8.40 -12.96 -19.76
C ALA A 231 -8.82 -11.57 -20.24
N LEU A 232 -9.21 -11.44 -21.51
CA LEU A 232 -9.63 -10.17 -22.08
C LEU A 232 -11.00 -9.71 -21.57
N GLU A 233 -11.94 -10.65 -21.41
CA GLU A 233 -13.25 -10.37 -20.83
C GLU A 233 -13.13 -9.96 -19.37
N ARG A 234 -12.34 -10.69 -18.57
CA ARG A 234 -12.05 -10.31 -17.17
C ARG A 234 -11.48 -8.90 -17.06
N MET A 235 -10.54 -8.54 -17.93
CA MET A 235 -9.97 -7.18 -17.93
C MET A 235 -11.02 -6.12 -18.31
N LYS A 236 -11.77 -6.32 -19.40
CA LYS A 236 -12.74 -5.34 -19.90
C LYS A 236 -13.94 -5.17 -18.96
N GLN A 237 -14.43 -6.27 -18.40
CA GLN A 237 -15.69 -6.29 -17.63
C GLN A 237 -15.46 -6.08 -16.13
N LEU A 238 -14.37 -6.62 -15.58
CA LEU A 238 -14.15 -6.69 -14.14
C LEU A 238 -12.88 -5.95 -13.69
N GLY A 239 -12.10 -5.41 -14.62
CA GLY A 239 -10.84 -4.74 -14.33
C GLY A 239 -9.71 -5.70 -13.94
N ILE A 240 -9.90 -7.02 -14.03
CA ILE A 240 -8.89 -7.98 -13.58
C ILE A 240 -7.79 -8.15 -14.63
N MET A 241 -6.54 -7.93 -14.22
CA MET A 241 -5.34 -8.17 -15.03
C MET A 241 -4.48 -9.24 -14.36
N GLY A 242 -3.99 -10.21 -15.13
CA GLY A 242 -3.19 -11.33 -14.62
C GLY A 242 -3.94 -12.66 -14.66
N LYS A 243 -3.44 -13.64 -13.89
CA LYS A 243 -4.05 -14.97 -13.79
C LYS A 243 -5.40 -14.87 -13.09
N ASP A 244 -6.33 -15.71 -13.51
CA ASP A 244 -7.69 -15.75 -12.95
C ASP A 244 -7.65 -15.99 -11.43
N PRO A 245 -8.15 -15.05 -10.60
CA PRO A 245 -8.17 -15.24 -9.16
C PRO A 245 -9.11 -16.39 -8.74
N LYS A 246 -10.22 -16.64 -9.43
CA LYS A 246 -11.17 -17.72 -9.06
C LYS A 246 -10.54 -19.10 -9.24
N ALA A 247 -9.74 -19.27 -10.28
CA ALA A 247 -9.08 -20.56 -10.57
C ALA A 247 -7.74 -20.74 -9.85
N HIS A 248 -7.05 -19.64 -9.50
CA HIS A 248 -5.66 -19.72 -9.08
C HIS A 248 -5.33 -19.04 -7.75
N ALA A 249 -6.16 -18.16 -7.20
CA ALA A 249 -5.85 -17.53 -5.92
C ALA A 249 -6.02 -18.54 -4.77
N SER A 250 -5.16 -18.45 -3.76
CA SER A 250 -5.29 -19.25 -2.54
C SER A 250 -4.61 -18.58 -1.35
N ALA A 251 -5.06 -18.87 -0.14
CA ALA A 251 -4.45 -18.33 1.08
C ALA A 251 -3.00 -18.79 1.24
N GLU A 252 -2.66 -20.01 0.80
CA GLU A 252 -1.31 -20.57 0.88
C GLU A 252 -0.33 -19.79 0.00
N LYS A 253 -0.72 -19.44 -1.23
CA LYS A 253 0.09 -18.58 -2.10
C LYS A 253 0.28 -17.20 -1.49
N GLY A 254 -0.78 -16.66 -0.88
CA GLY A 254 -0.73 -15.38 -0.18
C GLY A 254 0.25 -15.40 0.98
N GLN A 255 0.19 -16.45 1.80
CA GLN A 255 1.09 -16.63 2.94
C GLN A 255 2.54 -16.71 2.50
N LEU A 256 2.84 -17.49 1.45
CA LEU A 256 4.17 -17.59 0.86
C LEU A 256 4.68 -16.23 0.36
N ALA A 257 3.84 -15.49 -0.38
CA ALA A 257 4.20 -14.16 -0.86
C ALA A 257 4.47 -13.19 0.30
N VAL A 258 3.61 -13.18 1.32
CA VAL A 258 3.79 -12.32 2.50
C VAL A 258 5.09 -12.65 3.23
N GLU A 259 5.43 -13.92 3.43
CA GLU A 259 6.67 -14.33 4.07
C GLU A 259 7.92 -13.83 3.30
N HIS A 260 7.94 -14.01 1.98
CA HIS A 260 9.01 -13.50 1.11
C HIS A 260 9.13 -11.99 1.21
N ILE A 261 8.00 -11.27 1.11
CA ILE A 261 7.99 -9.80 1.13
C ILE A 261 8.46 -9.26 2.47
N VAL A 262 7.94 -9.77 3.58
CA VAL A 262 8.33 -9.35 4.93
C VAL A 262 9.81 -9.66 5.19
N SER A 263 10.31 -10.80 4.71
CA SER A 263 11.72 -11.16 4.87
C SER A 263 12.67 -10.28 4.08
N GLY A 264 12.33 -10.00 2.81
CA GLY A 264 13.09 -9.07 1.98
C GLY A 264 13.09 -7.65 2.56
N LEU A 265 11.93 -7.17 3.01
CA LEU A 265 11.79 -5.86 3.60
C LEU A 265 12.59 -5.71 4.90
N ALA A 266 12.48 -6.67 5.83
CA ALA A 266 13.25 -6.69 7.07
C ALA A 266 14.75 -6.70 6.80
N THR A 267 15.21 -7.54 5.86
CA THR A 267 16.63 -7.64 5.49
C THR A 267 17.19 -6.29 5.01
N VAL A 268 16.45 -5.55 4.19
CA VAL A 268 16.89 -4.25 3.68
C VAL A 268 16.96 -3.20 4.78
N VAL A 269 15.98 -3.22 5.70
CA VAL A 269 15.96 -2.30 6.85
C VAL A 269 17.14 -2.57 7.78
N GLU A 270 17.36 -3.82 8.17
CA GLU A 270 18.46 -4.24 9.03
C GLU A 270 19.82 -3.89 8.42
N ARG A 271 19.99 -4.17 7.11
CA ARG A 271 21.21 -3.80 6.39
C ARG A 271 21.40 -2.29 6.30
N SER A 272 20.33 -1.52 6.07
CA SER A 272 20.41 -0.06 6.03
C SER A 272 20.85 0.53 7.38
N LEU A 273 20.36 -0.02 8.50
CA LEU A 273 20.80 0.38 9.84
C LEU A 273 22.25 -0.03 10.13
N LYS A 274 22.64 -1.25 9.76
CA LYS A 274 23.97 -1.80 10.02
C LYS A 274 25.05 -1.13 9.16
N GLU A 275 24.80 -1.00 7.87
CA GLU A 275 25.77 -0.49 6.89
C GLU A 275 25.80 1.05 6.85
N GLN A 276 24.74 1.71 7.32
CA GLN A 276 24.59 3.18 7.35
C GLN A 276 24.83 3.87 6.00
N ASN A 277 24.48 3.17 4.91
CA ASN A 277 24.53 3.68 3.55
C ASN A 277 23.40 3.06 2.71
N ASP A 278 23.20 3.54 1.49
CA ASP A 278 22.09 3.14 0.63
C ASP A 278 22.37 1.90 -0.25
N ARG A 279 23.47 1.17 -0.02
CA ARG A 279 23.85 0.00 -0.83
C ARG A 279 22.77 -1.07 -0.89
N ALA A 280 22.23 -1.47 0.26
CA ALA A 280 21.15 -2.47 0.32
C ALA A 280 19.90 -2.01 -0.46
N ILE A 281 19.57 -0.73 -0.38
CA ILE A 281 18.43 -0.12 -1.10
C ILE A 281 18.68 -0.14 -2.62
N GLU A 282 19.89 0.23 -3.03
CA GLU A 282 20.27 0.24 -4.45
C GLU A 282 20.39 -1.16 -5.07
N GLU A 283 20.75 -2.17 -4.26
CA GLU A 283 20.69 -3.58 -4.65
C GLU A 283 19.25 -4.02 -4.95
N VAL A 284 18.28 -3.68 -4.10
CA VAL A 284 16.85 -3.97 -4.35
C VAL A 284 16.38 -3.36 -5.67
N TYR A 285 16.67 -2.06 -5.88
CA TYR A 285 16.27 -1.38 -7.11
C TYR A 285 16.91 -1.97 -8.38
N ARG A 286 18.15 -2.47 -8.28
CA ARG A 286 18.87 -3.08 -9.39
C ARG A 286 18.33 -4.47 -9.70
N ASN A 287 18.17 -5.31 -8.67
CA ASN A 287 17.67 -6.67 -8.79
C ASN A 287 16.27 -6.68 -9.40
N TYR A 288 15.39 -5.80 -8.92
CA TYR A 288 14.05 -5.68 -9.49
C TYR A 288 14.05 -5.22 -10.95
N ALA A 289 14.88 -4.22 -11.30
CA ALA A 289 15.01 -3.78 -12.68
C ALA A 289 15.56 -4.88 -13.60
N GLN A 290 16.46 -5.73 -13.09
CA GLN A 290 16.98 -6.89 -13.83
C GLN A 290 15.91 -7.97 -14.00
N ALA A 291 15.15 -8.28 -12.95
CA ALA A 291 14.04 -9.22 -13.00
C ALA A 291 13.01 -8.81 -14.05
N LEU A 292 12.59 -7.55 -14.06
CA LEU A 292 11.66 -7.03 -15.09
C LEU A 292 12.24 -7.09 -16.51
N LYS A 293 13.56 -6.92 -16.69
CA LYS A 293 14.22 -7.07 -17.99
C LYS A 293 14.28 -8.51 -18.47
N ILE A 294 14.45 -9.49 -17.58
CA ILE A 294 14.43 -10.92 -17.92
C ILE A 294 13.00 -11.38 -18.22
N PHE A 295 12.04 -10.84 -17.46
CA PHE A 295 10.62 -11.13 -17.63
C PHE A 295 10.08 -10.56 -18.95
N SER A 296 10.44 -9.33 -19.35
CA SER A 296 9.93 -8.71 -20.59
C SER A 296 10.08 -9.57 -21.87
N PRO A 297 11.23 -10.21 -22.16
CA PRO A 297 11.38 -11.17 -23.25
C PRO A 297 10.60 -12.47 -23.07
N ARG A 298 10.49 -13.00 -21.83
CA ARG A 298 9.64 -14.16 -21.52
C ARG A 298 8.17 -13.85 -21.69
N ILE A 299 7.71 -12.66 -21.30
CA ILE A 299 6.38 -12.15 -21.64
C ILE A 299 6.24 -12.04 -23.15
N ARG A 300 7.22 -11.48 -23.89
CA ARG A 300 7.13 -11.45 -25.36
C ARG A 300 7.06 -12.85 -25.97
N HIS A 301 7.70 -13.85 -25.36
CA HIS A 301 7.68 -15.24 -25.79
C HIS A 301 6.38 -15.96 -25.42
N LEU A 302 5.87 -15.77 -24.19
CA LEU A 302 4.56 -16.25 -23.72
C LEU A 302 3.40 -15.54 -24.42
N ILE A 303 3.57 -14.25 -24.75
CA ILE A 303 2.71 -13.52 -25.67
C ILE A 303 2.86 -14.17 -27.04
N LYS A 304 4.06 -14.51 -27.54
CA LYS A 304 4.22 -15.24 -28.82
C LYS A 304 3.56 -16.62 -28.84
N GLU A 305 3.62 -17.38 -27.74
CA GLU A 305 2.96 -18.68 -27.59
C GLU A 305 1.45 -18.53 -27.39
N ALA A 306 1.00 -17.49 -26.69
CA ALA A 306 -0.42 -17.10 -26.64
C ALA A 306 -0.91 -16.49 -27.97
N LEU A 307 -0.01 -15.94 -28.79
CA LEU A 307 -0.27 -15.39 -30.13
C LEU A 307 -0.44 -16.49 -31.17
N ASP A 308 -0.08 -17.74 -30.89
CA ASP A 308 -0.50 -18.92 -31.68
C ASP A 308 -1.96 -19.34 -31.38
N VAL A 309 -2.62 -18.69 -30.41
CA VAL A 309 -4.04 -18.88 -30.09
C VAL A 309 -4.78 -17.53 -30.17
N HIS A 310 -5.01 -17.09 -31.41
CA HIS A 310 -5.92 -16.02 -31.86
C HIS A 310 -5.73 -14.57 -31.36
N SER A 311 -5.82 -13.66 -32.34
CA SER A 311 -6.23 -12.23 -32.25
C SER A 311 -5.14 -11.17 -31.96
N LEU A 312 -4.22 -10.99 -32.91
CA LEU A 312 -3.31 -9.82 -33.03
C LEU A 312 -4.06 -8.46 -33.02
N GLY A 313 -5.35 -8.46 -33.35
CA GLY A 313 -6.18 -7.25 -33.47
C GLY A 313 -6.56 -6.59 -32.13
N GLU A 314 -6.48 -7.32 -31.02
CA GLU A 314 -6.92 -6.81 -29.70
C GLU A 314 -5.78 -6.31 -28.80
N LEU A 315 -4.57 -6.86 -28.95
CA LEU A 315 -3.35 -6.32 -28.33
C LEU A 315 -2.93 -4.98 -28.95
N VAL A 316 -3.14 -4.81 -30.25
CA VAL A 316 -2.97 -3.52 -30.93
C VAL A 316 -3.99 -2.51 -30.39
N ARG A 317 -5.22 -2.93 -30.05
CA ARG A 317 -6.20 -2.07 -29.35
C ARG A 317 -5.79 -1.77 -27.91
N TYR A 318 -5.15 -2.69 -27.19
CA TYR A 318 -4.59 -2.46 -25.84
C TYR A 318 -3.50 -1.37 -25.86
N GLY A 319 -2.56 -1.45 -26.81
CA GLY A 319 -1.55 -0.40 -27.02
C GLY A 319 -2.15 0.93 -27.48
N LEU A 320 -3.09 0.90 -28.42
CA LEU A 320 -3.75 2.11 -28.95
C LEU A 320 -4.72 2.77 -27.97
N TRP A 321 -5.40 2.02 -27.10
CA TRP A 321 -6.26 2.55 -26.03
C TRP A 321 -5.42 3.27 -24.96
N SER A 322 -4.28 2.69 -24.56
CA SER A 322 -3.32 3.35 -23.68
C SER A 322 -2.78 4.65 -24.31
N LEU A 323 -2.50 4.65 -25.61
CA LEU A 323 -2.00 5.84 -26.32
C LEU A 323 -3.07 6.93 -26.56
N LYS A 324 -4.34 6.56 -26.78
CA LYS A 324 -5.45 7.53 -26.99
C LYS A 324 -5.89 8.25 -25.70
N ASN A 325 -5.71 7.63 -24.53
CA ASN A 325 -6.09 8.20 -23.24
C ASN A 325 -4.93 8.86 -22.48
N LEU A 326 -3.79 9.08 -23.16
CA LEU A 326 -2.58 9.76 -22.66
C LEU A 326 -2.39 11.16 -23.27
N ARG A 327 -3.44 11.79 -23.81
CA ARG A 327 -3.43 13.22 -24.21
C ARG A 327 -4.27 14.07 -23.27
#